data_AF-A0A0R1QRM3-F1
#
_entry.id   AF-A0A0R1QRM3-F1
#
_cell.length_a   1.000
_cell.length_b   1.000
_cell.length_c   1.000
_cell.angle_alpha   90.00
_cell.angle_beta   90.00
_cell.angle_gamma   90.00
#
_symmetry.space_group_name_H-M   'P 1'
#
loop_
_entity.id
_entity.type
_entity.pdbx_description
1 polymer ?
#
loop_
_entity_poly.entity_id
_entity_poly.type
_entity_poly.pdbx_seq_one_letter_code
_entity_poly.pdbx_strand_id
1 'polypeptide(L)' 'MASLSPKDQDLILHVLLQIDDPYYLNTFQDAAAEDEWFTINEAFIRQDLQHFFPSTIDLADPETWRYVRGQLKQF' A
#
# COMPACT_ATOMS: atom_id res chain seq x y z
N MET A 1 -15.04 14.45 4.02
CA MET A 1 -13.92 13.55 3.69
C MET A 1 -13.32 14.07 2.41
N ALA A 2 -12.07 14.53 2.46
CA ALA A 2 -11.39 15.09 1.30
C ALA A 2 -10.84 13.93 0.49
N SER A 3 -11.35 13.74 -0.73
CA SER A 3 -10.89 12.67 -1.60
C SER A 3 -9.40 12.79 -1.90
N LEU A 4 -8.69 11.66 -1.92
CA LEU A 4 -7.26 11.62 -2.29
C LEU A 4 -7.06 12.28 -3.66
N SER A 5 -6.18 13.27 -3.75
CA SER A 5 -6.03 14.03 -4.99
C SER A 5 -5.40 13.17 -6.10
N PRO A 6 -5.70 13.41 -7.39
CA PRO A 6 -5.08 12.67 -8.49
C PRO A 6 -3.54 12.74 -8.47
N LYS A 7 -2.99 13.89 -8.05
CA LYS A 7 -1.55 14.06 -7.91
C LYS A 7 -0.95 13.15 -6.84
N ASP A 8 -1.65 12.98 -5.71
CA ASP A 8 -1.21 12.10 -4.64
C ASP A 8 -1.34 10.63 -5.06
N GLN A 9 -2.39 10.27 -5.80
CA GLN A 9 -2.55 8.94 -6.40
C GLN A 9 -1.39 8.60 -7.36
N ASP A 10 -1.04 9.52 -8.27
CA ASP A 10 0.07 9.35 -9.21
C ASP A 10 1.41 9.20 -8.49
N LEU A 11 1.64 10.03 -7.47
CA LEU A 11 2.83 9.94 -6.63
C LEU A 11 2.88 8.59 -5.91
N ILE A 12 1.74 8.10 -5.41
CA ILE A 12 1.68 6.82 -4.72
C ILE A 12 2.05 5.68 -5.66
N LEU A 13 1.45 5.63 -6.84
CA LEU A 13 1.78 4.64 -7.86
C LEU A 13 3.26 4.70 -8.25
N HIS A 14 3.79 5.91 -8.43
CA HIS A 14 5.20 6.09 -8.78
C HIS A 14 6.14 5.53 -7.71
N VAL A 15 5.87 5.78 -6.44
CA VAL A 15 6.66 5.25 -5.31
C VAL A 15 6.54 3.73 -5.26
N LEU A 16 5.33 3.17 -5.32
CA LEU A 16 5.11 1.72 -5.25
C LEU A 16 5.83 0.96 -6.38
N LEU A 17 5.83 1.50 -7.60
CA LEU A 17 6.55 0.91 -8.74
C LEU A 17 8.08 0.94 -8.59
N GLN A 18 8.61 1.76 -7.69
CA GLN A 18 10.05 1.85 -7.40
C GLN A 18 10.49 0.92 -6.27
N ILE A 19 9.54 0.33 -5.53
CA ILE A 19 9.85 -0.62 -4.45
C ILE A 19 10.18 -1.97 -5.09
N ASP A 20 11.48 -2.28 -5.15
CA ASP A 20 12.01 -3.57 -5.58
C ASP A 20 12.20 -4.50 -4.36
N ASP A 21 11.12 -4.69 -3.59
CA ASP A 21 11.13 -5.61 -2.44
C ASP A 21 10.30 -6.87 -2.74
N PRO A 22 10.94 -8.06 -2.81
CA PRO A 22 10.25 -9.31 -3.08
C PRO A 22 9.21 -9.68 -2.01
N TYR A 23 9.27 -9.10 -0.81
CA TYR A 23 8.29 -9.32 0.25
C TYR A 23 6.88 -8.84 -0.13
N TYR A 24 6.79 -7.76 -0.92
CA TYR A 24 5.51 -7.26 -1.45
C TYR A 24 5.07 -7.97 -2.74
N LEU A 25 5.94 -8.78 -3.33
CA LEU A 25 5.69 -9.57 -4.54
C LEU A 25 5.30 -11.02 -4.23
N ASN A 26 4.85 -11.31 -3.01
CA ASN A 26 4.35 -12.63 -2.64
C ASN A 26 3.24 -13.07 -3.61
N THR A 27 3.35 -14.29 -4.12
CA THR A 27 2.31 -14.92 -4.92
C THR A 27 1.33 -15.62 -4.01
N PHE A 28 0.09 -15.14 -3.93
CA PHE A 28 -0.97 -15.76 -3.15
C PHE A 28 -1.72 -16.80 -3.98
N GLN A 29 -2.28 -17.81 -3.32
CA GLN A 29 -3.07 -18.86 -3.96
C GLN A 29 -4.47 -18.36 -4.37
N ASP A 30 -5.06 -17.50 -3.54
CA ASP A 30 -6.37 -16.89 -3.74
C ASP A 30 -6.50 -15.57 -2.95
N ALA A 31 -7.61 -14.87 -3.14
CA ALA A 31 -7.92 -13.61 -2.48
C ALA A 31 -8.00 -13.73 -0.95
N ALA A 32 -8.41 -14.89 -0.42
CA ALA A 32 -8.57 -15.10 1.02
C ALA A 32 -7.21 -15.22 1.71
N ALA A 33 -6.28 -15.96 1.11
CA ALA A 33 -4.90 -16.05 1.58
C ALA A 33 -4.19 -14.69 1.54
N GLU A 34 -4.42 -13.90 0.49
CA GLU A 34 -3.90 -12.53 0.41
C GLU A 34 -4.48 -11.62 1.49
N ASP A 35 -5.80 -11.66 1.72
CA ASP A 35 -6.44 -10.85 2.75
C ASP A 35 -6.01 -11.23 4.17
N GLU A 36 -5.81 -12.53 4.44
CA GLU A 36 -5.30 -13.00 5.72
C GLU A 36 -3.86 -12.50 5.95
N TRP A 37 -3.00 -12.63 4.94
CA TRP A 37 -1.63 -12.13 5.01
C TRP A 37 -1.59 -10.62 5.22
N PHE A 38 -2.40 -9.85 4.49
CA PHE A 38 -2.49 -8.40 4.71
C PHE A 38 -2.97 -8.08 6.11
N THR A 39 -4.00 -8.75 6.62
CA THR A 39 -4.55 -8.48 7.95
C THR A 39 -3.52 -8.71 9.05
N ILE A 40 -2.69 -9.75 8.92
CA ILE A 40 -1.63 -10.07 9.89
C ILE A 40 -0.49 -9.04 9.82
N ASN A 41 -0.11 -8.63 8.62
CA ASN A 41 1.09 -7.81 8.39
C ASN A 41 0.78 -6.31 8.21
N GLU A 42 -0.49 -5.89 8.23
CA GLU A 42 -0.94 -4.54 7.88
C GLU A 42 -0.16 -3.43 8.60
N ALA A 43 -0.01 -3.57 9.91
CA ALA A 43 0.71 -2.58 10.71
C ALA A 43 2.19 -2.47 10.32
N PHE A 44 2.83 -3.60 10.04
CA PHE A 44 4.23 -3.67 9.62
C PHE A 44 4.40 -3.09 8.21
N ILE A 45 3.59 -3.55 7.24
CA ILE A 45 3.61 -3.07 5.86
C ILE A 45 3.41 -1.56 5.82
N ARG A 46 2.41 -1.04 6.55
CA ARG A 46 2.15 0.39 6.59
C ARG A 46 3.32 1.18 7.15
N GLN A 47 3.94 0.69 8.23
CA GLN A 47 5.09 1.36 8.83
C GLN A 47 6.32 1.33 7.91
N ASP A 48 6.59 0.17 7.30
CA ASP A 48 7.72 -0.02 6.41
C ASP A 48 7.56 0.82 5.13
N LEU A 49 6.39 0.76 4.49
CA LEU A 49 6.08 1.55 3.30
C LEU A 49 6.23 3.04 3.56
N GLN A 50 5.83 3.54 4.73
CA GLN A 50 5.93 4.96 5.07
C GLN A 50 7.35 5.53 4.90
N HIS A 51 8.39 4.70 5.00
CA HIS A 51 9.78 5.11 4.77
C HIS A 51 10.09 5.47 3.30
N PHE A 52 9.34 4.92 2.36
CA PHE A 52 9.48 5.21 0.93
C PHE A 52 8.64 6.41 0.48
N PHE A 53 7.61 6.77 1.25
CA PHE A 53 6.75 7.89 0.94
C PHE A 53 7.29 9.22 1.47
N PRO A 54 7.13 10.33 0.72
CA PRO A 54 7.43 11.65 1.25
C PRO A 54 6.44 12.03 2.35
N SER A 55 6.83 12.95 3.24
CA SER A 55 5.98 13.46 4.34
C SER A 55 4.62 14.05 3.92
N THR A 56 4.42 14.33 2.63
CA THR A 56 3.14 14.77 2.07
C THR A 56 2.11 13.64 1.92
N ILE A 57 2.53 12.38 1.99
CA ILE A 57 1.67 11.20 1.95
C ILE A 57 1.73 10.52 3.31
N ASP A 58 0.59 10.54 4.01
CA ASP A 58 0.43 9.90 5.31
C ASP A 58 -0.32 8.58 5.15
N LEU A 59 0.37 7.46 5.38
CA LEU A 59 -0.25 6.13 5.32
C LEU A 59 -1.07 5.82 6.58
N ALA A 60 -0.98 6.61 7.66
CA ALA A 60 -1.88 6.50 8.79
C ALA A 60 -3.29 7.02 8.46
N ASP A 61 -3.42 7.86 7.43
CA ASP A 61 -4.71 8.28 6.91
C ASP A 61 -5.47 7.07 6.31
N PRO A 62 -6.71 6.79 6.76
CA PRO A 62 -7.47 5.62 6.29
C PRO A 62 -7.76 5.64 4.79
N GLU A 63 -7.92 6.81 4.18
CA GLU A 63 -8.22 6.92 2.76
C GLU A 63 -6.99 6.66 1.90
N THR A 64 -5.85 7.26 2.27
CA THR A 64 -4.55 6.98 1.66
C THR A 64 -4.20 5.50 1.76
N TRP A 65 -4.33 4.92 2.97
CA TRP A 65 -4.03 3.52 3.20
C TRP A 65 -4.92 2.60 2.37
N ARG A 66 -6.22 2.88 2.30
CA ARG A 66 -7.15 2.12 1.47
C ARG A 66 -6.74 2.12 -0.01
N TYR A 67 -6.28 3.25 -0.53
CA TYR A 67 -5.79 3.35 -1.91
C TYR A 67 -4.50 2.53 -2.10
N VAL A 68 -3.50 2.71 -1.22
CA VAL A 68 -2.23 1.97 -1.26
C VAL A 68 -2.47 0.47 -1.18
N ARG A 69 -3.27 0.00 -0.22
CA ARG A 69 -3.63 -1.42 -0.09
C ARG A 69 -4.27 -1.96 -1.36
N GLY A 70 -5.14 -1.19 -2.01
CA GLY A 70 -5.75 -1.57 -3.28
C GLY A 70 -4.75 -1.71 -4.44
N GLN A 71 -3.62 -1.03 -4.40
CA GLN A 71 -2.55 -1.17 -5.40
C GLN A 71 -1.60 -2.33 -5.09
N LEU A 72 -1.47 -2.73 -3.83
CA LEU A 72 -0.60 -3.84 -3.42
C LEU A 72 -1.26 -5.21 -3.61
N LYS A 73 -2.59 -5.29 -3.51
CA LYS A 73 -3.33 -6.54 -3.72
C LYS A 73 -3.35 -6.95 -5.19
N GLN A 74 -3.22 -8.25 -5.44
CA GLN A 74 -3.20 -8.84 -6.78
C GLN A 74 -4.54 -9.51 -7.15
N PHE A 75 -5.37 -9.88 -6.17
CA PHE A 75 -6.67 -10.55 -6.35
C PHE A 75 -7.89 -9.67 -6.06
#